data_AF-A0A536UY78-F1
#
_entry.id   AF-A0A536UY78-F1
#
_cell.length_a   1.000
_cell.length_b   1.000
_cell.length_c   1.000
_cell.angle_alpha   90.00
_cell.angle_beta   90.00
_cell.angle_gamma   90.00
#
_symmetry.space_group_name_H-M   'P 1'
#
loop_
_entity.id
_entity.type
_entity.pdbx_description
1 polymer ?
#
loop_
_entity_poly.entity_id
_entity_poly.type
_entity_poly.pdbx_seq_one_letter_code
_entity_poly.pdbx_strand_id
1 'polypeptide(L)'
;MADRKRPRRTRERIVENSLSLFNRDGAPHVTTADIAVEMGISPGNLYYHFRNKDEIAAELFKAFERRLEGLLTAPAGRPGNVEDLWFFLHVLFEAMWDYRFIYLRQDDAAGDGHGDTFVSKHGRRRRHARLRS
;
A
#
# COMPACT_ATOMS: atom_id res chain seq x y z
N MET A 1 -6.32 -18.60 -26.09
CA MET A 1 -7.48 -18.02 -25.38
C MET A 1 -6.96 -16.91 -24.49
N ALA A 2 -7.26 -15.65 -24.79
CA ALA A 2 -6.78 -14.53 -23.98
C ALA A 2 -7.66 -14.40 -22.74
N ASP A 3 -7.08 -14.68 -21.57
CA ASP A 3 -7.71 -14.41 -20.27
C ASP A 3 -7.85 -12.89 -20.11
N ARG A 4 -9.03 -12.35 -20.46
CA ARG A 4 -9.40 -10.98 -20.08
C ARG A 4 -9.65 -11.00 -18.57
N LYS A 5 -8.58 -10.89 -17.80
CA LYS A 5 -8.61 -10.65 -16.35
C LYS A 5 -9.63 -9.55 -16.09
N ARG A 6 -10.69 -9.86 -15.34
CA ARG A 6 -11.75 -8.89 -14.98
C ARG A 6 -11.08 -7.58 -14.50
N PRO A 7 -11.65 -6.40 -14.83
CA PRO A 7 -11.10 -5.14 -14.33
C PRO A 7 -10.91 -5.24 -12.82
N ARG A 8 -9.66 -5.15 -12.36
CA ARG A 8 -9.32 -5.18 -10.93
C ARG A 8 -10.12 -4.09 -10.22
N ARG A 9 -10.64 -4.39 -9.02
CA ARG A 9 -11.40 -3.40 -8.26
C ARG A 9 -10.44 -2.26 -7.88
N THR A 10 -10.91 -1.00 -7.96
CA THR A 10 -10.08 0.18 -7.61
C THR A 10 -9.40 0.02 -6.24
N ARG A 11 -10.12 -0.56 -5.28
CA ARG A 11 -9.59 -0.90 -3.95
C ARG A 11 -8.34 -1.80 -4.00
N GLU A 12 -8.34 -2.83 -4.84
CA GLU A 12 -7.18 -3.73 -5.01
C GLU A 12 -5.99 -2.98 -5.61
N ARG A 13 -6.25 -2.13 -6.60
CA ARG A 13 -5.20 -1.29 -7.21
C ARG A 13 -4.59 -0.33 -6.20
N ILE A 14 -5.40 0.25 -5.29
CA ILE A 14 -4.88 1.10 -4.21
C ILE A 14 -3.90 0.31 -3.34
N VAL A 15 -4.29 -0.88 -2.87
CA VAL A 15 -3.44 -1.74 -2.04
C VAL A 15 -2.13 -2.10 -2.77
N GLU A 16 -2.20 -2.49 -4.05
CA GLU A 16 -1.03 -2.86 -4.86
C GLU A 16 -0.05 -1.70 -5.06
N ASN A 17 -0.54 -0.50 -5.39
CA ASN A 17 0.32 0.67 -5.58
C ASN A 17 0.94 1.12 -4.25
N SER A 18 0.15 1.10 -3.16
CA SER A 18 0.66 1.41 -1.83
C SER A 18 1.76 0.46 -1.39
N LEU A 19 1.67 -0.84 -1.69
CA LEU A 19 2.75 -1.78 -1.41
C LEU A 19 4.06 -1.37 -2.11
N SER A 20 3.97 -1.01 -3.39
CA SER A 20 5.13 -0.55 -4.16
C SER A 20 5.75 0.71 -3.56
N LEU A 21 4.92 1.71 -3.23
CA LEU A 21 5.36 2.96 -2.62
C LEU A 21 5.99 2.72 -1.25
N PHE A 22 5.35 1.93 -0.37
CA PHE A 22 5.88 1.64 0.96
C PHE A 22 7.21 0.88 0.90
N ASN A 23 7.35 -0.04 -0.06
CA ASN A 23 8.58 -0.79 -0.28
C ASN A 23 9.73 0.04 -0.87
N ARG A 24 9.41 1.12 -1.61
CA ARG A 24 10.38 1.99 -2.28
C ARG A 24 10.79 3.16 -1.38
N ASP A 25 9.80 3.83 -0.81
CA ASP A 25 9.97 5.12 -0.14
C ASP A 25 9.81 5.02 1.38
N GLY A 26 9.35 3.87 1.90
CA GLY A 26 9.06 3.67 3.32
C GLY A 26 7.67 4.14 3.70
N ALA A 27 6.93 3.33 4.46
CA ALA A 27 5.55 3.64 4.87
C ALA A 27 5.41 4.99 5.59
N PRO A 28 6.33 5.44 6.47
CA PRO A 28 6.24 6.76 7.10
C PRO A 28 6.23 7.94 6.11
N HIS A 29 6.99 7.84 5.01
CA HIS A 29 7.19 8.94 4.05
C HIS A 29 6.15 9.02 2.93
N VAL A 30 5.25 8.04 2.85
CA VAL A 30 4.17 8.01 1.84
C VAL A 30 2.88 8.53 2.46
N THR A 31 2.13 9.38 1.75
CA THR A 31 0.79 9.85 2.15
C THR A 31 -0.30 9.25 1.26
N THR A 32 -1.56 9.35 1.71
CA THR A 32 -2.73 8.99 0.87
C THR A 32 -2.85 9.86 -0.38
N ALA A 33 -2.37 11.10 -0.33
CA ALA A 33 -2.31 11.98 -1.50
C ALA A 33 -1.29 11.48 -2.53
N ASP A 34 -0.11 11.02 -2.10
CA ASP A 34 0.91 10.48 -3.00
C ASP A 34 0.40 9.22 -3.72
N ILE A 35 -0.30 8.34 -2.99
CA ILE A 35 -0.93 7.14 -3.55
C ILE A 35 -1.98 7.52 -4.61
N ALA A 36 -2.83 8.52 -4.34
CA ALA A 36 -3.82 8.99 -5.30
C ALA A 36 -3.17 9.58 -6.57
N VAL A 37 -2.08 10.32 -6.42
CA VAL A 37 -1.30 10.90 -7.52
C VAL A 37 -0.67 9.81 -8.38
N GLU A 38 0.04 8.85 -7.76
CA GLU A 38 0.66 7.70 -8.46
C GLU A 38 -0.37 6.93 -9.29
N MET A 39 -1.58 6.75 -8.75
CA MET A 39 -2.65 6.04 -9.43
C MET A 39 -3.41 6.86 -10.47
N GLY A 40 -3.20 8.17 -10.53
CA GLY A 40 -3.97 9.09 -11.38
C GLY A 40 -5.46 9.15 -11.00
N ILE A 41 -5.80 9.02 -9.72
CA ILE A 41 -7.18 9.11 -9.21
C ILE A 41 -7.36 10.37 -8.34
N SER A 42 -8.62 10.80 -8.15
CA SER A 42 -8.89 11.89 -7.22
C SER A 42 -8.70 11.44 -5.76
N PRO A 43 -8.26 12.33 -4.85
CA PRO A 43 -8.20 12.04 -3.42
C PRO A 43 -9.53 11.53 -2.87
N GLY A 44 -10.66 12.10 -3.32
CA GLY A 44 -11.99 11.65 -2.91
C GLY A 44 -12.32 10.20 -3.33
N ASN A 45 -11.81 9.74 -4.47
CA ASN A 45 -11.95 8.33 -4.89
C ASN A 45 -11.15 7.40 -3.96
N LEU A 46 -9.94 7.81 -3.55
CA LEU A 46 -9.17 7.06 -2.56
C LEU A 46 -9.86 7.05 -1.20
N TYR A 47 -10.32 8.20 -0.70
CA TYR A 47 -11.04 8.32 0.58
C TYR A 47 -12.34 7.54 0.63
N TYR A 48 -12.97 7.30 -0.53
CA TYR A 48 -14.13 6.41 -0.63
C TYR A 48 -13.78 4.96 -0.27
N HIS A 49 -12.55 4.52 -0.52
CA HIS A 49 -12.08 3.16 -0.25
C HIS A 49 -11.31 3.01 1.05
N PHE A 50 -10.56 4.04 1.46
CA PHE A 50 -9.66 4.03 2.62
C PHE A 50 -9.64 5.39 3.29
N ARG A 51 -9.95 5.44 4.59
CA ARG A 51 -10.04 6.72 5.33
C ARG A 51 -8.68 7.32 5.66
N ASN A 52 -7.67 6.47 5.82
CA ASN A 52 -6.30 6.86 6.14
C ASN A 52 -5.32 5.81 5.61
N LYS A 53 -4.03 6.10 5.76
CA LYS A 53 -2.94 5.21 5.35
C LYS A 53 -2.92 3.90 6.14
N ASP A 54 -3.31 3.94 7.42
CA ASP A 54 -3.24 2.78 8.32
C ASP A 54 -4.23 1.68 7.93
N GLU A 55 -5.42 2.04 7.41
CA GLU A 55 -6.36 1.06 6.85
C GLU A 55 -5.76 0.31 5.65
N ILE A 56 -4.97 1.00 4.80
CA ILE A 56 -4.29 0.37 3.66
C ILE A 56 -3.17 -0.55 4.17
N ALA A 57 -2.38 -0.09 5.13
CA ALA A 57 -1.33 -0.90 5.75
C ALA A 57 -1.93 -2.16 6.38
N ALA A 58 -3.04 -2.05 7.11
CA ALA A 58 -3.73 -3.20 7.70
C ALA A 58 -4.21 -4.22 6.66
N GLU A 59 -4.68 -3.78 5.48
CA GLU A 59 -5.02 -4.70 4.39
C GLU A 59 -3.79 -5.43 3.84
N LEU A 60 -2.65 -4.74 3.74
CA LEU A 60 -1.38 -5.35 3.33
C LEU A 60 -0.89 -6.38 4.35
N PHE A 61 -1.00 -6.08 5.65
CA PHE A 61 -0.70 -7.04 6.71
C PHE A 61 -1.57 -8.29 6.60
N LYS A 62 -2.89 -8.13 6.44
CA LYS A 62 -3.78 -9.28 6.24
C LYS A 62 -3.48 -10.06 4.96
N ALA A 63 -3.03 -9.38 3.90
CA ALA A 63 -2.63 -10.04 2.66
C ALA A 63 -1.33 -10.86 2.85
N PHE A 64 -0.40 -10.33 3.62
CA PHE A 64 0.82 -11.03 4.01
C PHE A 64 0.52 -12.26 4.88
N GLU A 65 -0.32 -12.11 5.92
CA GLU A 65 -0.77 -13.22 6.78
C GLU A 65 -1.39 -14.36 5.97
N ARG A 66 -2.36 -14.05 5.10
CA ARG A 66 -2.97 -15.06 4.21
C ARG A 66 -1.96 -15.76 3.31
N ARG A 67 -0.93 -15.03 2.84
CA ARG A 67 0.14 -15.62 2.04
C ARG A 67 0.98 -16.57 2.88
N LEU A 68 1.32 -16.22 4.12
CA LEU A 68 2.05 -17.11 5.03
C LEU A 68 1.24 -18.34 5.45
N GLU A 69 -0.04 -18.18 5.78
CA GLU A 69 -0.94 -19.30 6.14
C GLU A 69 -0.99 -20.35 5.03
N GLY A 70 -1.07 -19.91 3.76
CA GLY A 70 -1.03 -20.80 2.60
C GLY A 70 0.28 -21.59 2.47
N LEU A 71 1.40 -21.08 3.00
CA LEU A 71 2.71 -21.75 2.97
C LEU A 71 2.91 -22.69 4.15
N LEU A 72 2.37 -22.35 5.31
CA LEU A 72 2.48 -23.15 6.53
C LEU A 72 1.51 -24.34 6.54
N THR A 73 0.51 -24.34 5.67
CA THR A 73 -0.43 -25.45 5.50
C THR A 73 0.24 -26.56 4.67
N ALA A 74 1.02 -27.42 5.32
CA ALA A 74 1.61 -28.60 4.68
C ALA A 74 0.50 -29.59 4.23
N PRO A 75 0.64 -30.26 3.06
CA PRO A 75 -0.24 -31.36 2.69
C PRO A 75 -0.17 -32.46 3.75
N ALA A 76 -1.25 -32.65 4.50
CA ALA A 76 -1.32 -33.69 5.52
C ALA A 76 -1.11 -35.08 4.88
N GLY A 77 -0.14 -35.84 5.39
CA GLY A 77 0.04 -37.26 5.02
C GLY A 77 1.26 -37.60 4.16
N ARG A 78 2.18 -36.65 3.89
CA ARG A 78 3.47 -36.96 3.24
C ARG A 78 4.65 -36.48 4.12
N PRO A 79 5.68 -37.30 4.38
CA PRO A 79 6.89 -36.81 5.02
C PRO A 79 7.55 -35.78 4.11
N GLY A 80 7.76 -34.57 4.62
CA GLY A 80 8.40 -33.49 3.87
C GLY A 80 9.79 -33.91 3.41
N ASN A 81 10.10 -33.67 2.14
CA ASN A 81 11.43 -33.90 1.59
C ASN A 81 12.21 -32.56 1.49
N VAL A 82 13.47 -32.61 1.05
CA VAL A 82 14.31 -31.42 0.91
C VAL A 82 13.79 -30.44 -0.16
N GLU A 83 13.15 -30.94 -1.21
CA GLU A 83 12.54 -30.13 -2.25
C GLU A 83 11.35 -29.31 -1.70
N ASP A 84 10.53 -29.92 -0.83
CA ASP A 84 9.43 -29.22 -0.15
C ASP A 84 9.96 -28.10 0.76
N LEU A 85 11.05 -28.36 1.49
CA LEU A 85 11.70 -27.34 2.32
C LEU A 85 12.30 -26.22 1.48
N TRP A 86 12.99 -26.55 0.39
CA TRP A 86 13.56 -25.56 -0.51
C TRP A 86 12.48 -24.69 -1.15
N PHE A 87 11.40 -25.30 -1.62
CA PHE A 87 10.25 -24.59 -2.17
C PHE A 87 9.61 -23.68 -1.12
N PHE A 88 9.38 -24.21 0.09
CA PHE A 88 8.86 -23.42 1.21
C PHE A 88 9.75 -22.20 1.50
N LEU A 89 11.07 -22.40 1.63
CA LEU A 89 12.02 -21.31 1.86
C LEU A 89 11.99 -20.30 0.74
N HIS A 90 11.96 -20.75 -0.52
CA HIS A 90 11.91 -19.87 -1.69
C HIS A 90 10.66 -18.97 -1.65
N VAL A 91 9.48 -19.55 -1.46
CA VAL A 91 8.24 -18.76 -1.45
C VAL A 91 8.12 -17.91 -0.18
N LEU A 92 8.67 -18.36 0.95
CA LEU A 92 8.78 -17.54 2.17
C LEU A 92 9.66 -16.31 1.93
N PHE A 93 10.83 -16.48 1.29
CA PHE A 93 11.70 -15.36 0.96
C PHE A 93 11.05 -14.39 -0.02
N GLU A 94 10.35 -14.88 -1.03
CA GLU A 94 9.55 -14.03 -1.93
C GLU A 94 8.50 -13.24 -1.15
N ALA A 95 7.75 -13.89 -0.25
CA ALA A 95 6.75 -13.21 0.56
C ALA A 95 7.37 -12.14 1.48
N MET A 96 8.49 -12.45 2.13
CA MET A 96 9.19 -11.47 2.95
C MET A 96 9.74 -10.30 2.13
N TRP A 97 10.20 -10.56 0.90
CA TRP A 97 10.71 -9.52 0.00
C TRP A 97 9.61 -8.63 -0.56
N ASP A 98 8.48 -9.23 -0.97
CA ASP A 98 7.29 -8.55 -1.48
C ASP A 98 6.70 -7.61 -0.42
N TYR A 99 6.77 -7.98 0.85
CA TYR A 99 6.24 -7.20 1.98
C TYR A 99 7.35 -6.62 2.86
N ARG A 100 8.54 -6.36 2.29
CA ARG A 100 9.72 -5.91 3.06
C ARG A 100 9.50 -4.62 3.84
N PHE A 101 8.56 -3.76 3.43
CA PHE A 101 8.21 -2.56 4.19
C PHE A 101 7.75 -2.87 5.63
N ILE A 102 7.24 -4.08 5.89
CA ILE A 102 6.86 -4.55 7.23
C ILE A 102 8.09 -4.67 8.13
N TYR A 103 9.23 -5.08 7.57
CA TYR A 103 10.43 -5.46 8.32
C TYR A 103 11.51 -4.38 8.31
N LEU A 104 11.52 -3.52 7.29
CA LEU A 104 12.43 -2.39 7.23
C LEU A 104 12.02 -1.37 8.30
N ARG A 105 12.89 -1.24 9.32
CA ARG A 105 12.76 -0.43 10.53
C ARG A 105 12.30 1.01 10.22
N GLN A 106 11.27 1.47 10.94
CA GLN A 106 10.59 2.77 10.82
C GLN A 106 11.35 3.95 11.48
N ASP A 107 12.61 3.76 11.84
CA ASP A 107 13.37 4.78 12.59
C ASP A 107 14.05 5.74 11.60
N ASP A 108 13.31 6.77 11.17
CA ASP A 108 13.85 8.09 10.82
C ASP A 108 12.71 9.12 10.79
N ALA A 109 12.22 9.50 11.98
CA ALA A 109 11.84 10.88 12.30
C ALA A 109 11.33 10.98 13.75
N ALA A 110 12.22 11.40 14.65
CA ALA A 110 11.81 12.43 15.59
C ALA A 110 11.43 13.67 14.74
N GLY A 111 10.13 13.99 14.65
CA GLY A 111 9.68 15.18 13.94
C GLY A 111 8.30 15.03 13.30
N ASP A 112 7.28 15.29 14.12
CA ASP A 112 6.03 15.97 13.77
C ASP A 112 5.15 15.45 12.63
N GLY A 113 3.95 15.03 13.04
CA GLY A 113 2.72 15.40 12.33
C GLY A 113 2.06 14.26 11.57
N HIS A 114 0.83 13.94 11.99
CA HIS A 114 -0.09 13.11 11.23
C HIS A 114 -0.19 13.60 9.77
N GLY A 115 0.36 12.80 8.85
CA GLY A 115 0.48 13.08 7.41
C GLY A 115 -0.83 13.02 6.62
N ASP A 116 -1.95 13.42 7.23
CA ASP A 116 -3.27 13.52 6.59
C ASP A 116 -3.68 14.97 6.29
N THR A 117 -2.76 15.94 6.37
CA THR A 117 -3.08 17.34 6.07
C THR A 117 -2.96 17.64 4.57
N PHE A 118 -4.12 17.71 3.94
CA PHE A 118 -4.32 18.13 2.56
C PHE A 118 -3.85 19.58 2.31
N VAL A 119 -2.65 19.79 1.75
CA VAL A 119 -2.29 21.09 1.17
C VAL A 119 -2.84 21.17 -0.26
N SER A 120 -4.02 21.77 -0.38
CA SER A 120 -4.65 22.10 -1.65
C SER A 120 -3.85 23.16 -2.42
N LYS A 121 -2.96 22.74 -3.33
CA LYS A 121 -2.34 23.63 -4.33
C LYS A 121 -3.23 23.70 -5.57
N HIS A 122 -4.24 24.59 -5.57
CA HIS A 122 -4.84 25.28 -6.72
C HIS A 122 -5.70 26.41 -6.09
N GLY A 123 -5.27 27.67 -5.99
CA GLY A 123 -4.92 28.53 -7.11
C GLY A 123 -6.12 29.39 -7.52
N ARG A 124 -6.46 30.43 -6.73
CA ARG A 124 -7.10 31.68 -7.21
C ARG A 124 -6.99 32.77 -6.14
N ARG A 125 -5.89 33.52 -6.19
CA ARG A 125 -5.85 34.89 -5.67
C ARG A 125 -6.69 35.76 -6.61
N ARG A 126 -7.75 36.39 -6.09
CA ARG A 126 -8.25 37.65 -6.63
C ARG A 126 -8.25 38.68 -5.51
N ARG A 127 -7.31 39.63 -5.59
CA ARG A 127 -7.40 40.94 -4.93
C ARG A 127 -7.70 41.99 -6.00
N HIS A 128 -8.27 43.11 -5.55
CA HIS A 128 -8.76 44.31 -6.24
C HIS A 128 -10.25 44.23 -6.63
N ALA A 129 -11.12 45.19 -6.29
CA ALA A 129 -10.88 46.58 -5.92
C ALA A 129 -11.93 47.12 -4.92
N ARG A 130 -11.47 48.04 -4.07
CA ARG A 130 -12.31 49.07 -3.43
C ARG A 130 -12.78 50.06 -4.50
N LEU A 131 -14.06 50.39 -4.52
CA LEU A 131 -14.65 51.68 -4.93
C LEU A 131 -15.89 51.84 -4.04
N ARG A 132 -15.83 52.61 -2.94
CA ARG A 132 -16.35 53.99 -2.83
C ARG A 132 -17.67 54.22 -3.58
N SER A 133 -18.76 54.23 -2.81
CA SER A 133 -19.75 55.30 -2.71
C SER A 133 -20.30 55.29 -1.30
#